data_AF-A0A6J6HU26-F1
#
_entry.id   AF-A0A6J6HU26-F1
#
_cell.length_a   1.000
_cell.length_b   1.000
_cell.length_c   1.000
_cell.angle_alpha   90.00
_cell.angle_beta   90.00
_cell.angle_gamma   90.00
#
_symmetry.space_group_name_H-M   'P 1'
#
loop_
_entity.id
_entity.type
_entity.pdbx_description
1 polymer ?
#
loop_
_entity_poly.entity_id
_entity_poly.type
_entity_poly.pdbx_seq_one_letter_code
_entity_poly.pdbx_strand_id
1 'polypeptide(L)'
;MTSENSIFGGRVLICAFEGWNDAAESASSAAKLISEALQCQVAAEVDPEDYYDFQFTRPSVSFDESGDRELTWPGTAFMISTDKDPILSRFSVLIGTEPARRWKSFTAEILEMIEDREIEAVIFLGGMLADTPHTRPITVNATSQNEKVRSAMNIERSSYEGPVGILSTLGIALEAAGIPTMALWAAVPHYVHNSPSPKATLALMAELEKMLGVSFSQGDLADQAFEWERGIDEIAENDEEMAGYIQQLEKTRDEFESEAASGEAIARELEKFLQSEEKPPEN
;
A
#
# COMPACT_ATOMS: atom_id res chain seq x y z
N MET A 1 9.74 -26.69 -0.19
CA MET A 1 9.49 -25.94 -1.44
C MET A 1 10.55 -24.85 -1.53
N THR A 2 11.17 -24.78 -2.69
CA THR A 2 12.52 -24.27 -2.95
C THR A 2 12.62 -22.76 -2.95
N SER A 3 13.71 -22.28 -2.35
CA SER A 3 14.21 -20.92 -2.29
C SER A 3 14.78 -20.43 -3.63
N GLU A 4 14.01 -20.49 -4.71
CA GLU A 4 14.38 -19.92 -6.01
C GLU A 4 13.29 -18.93 -6.44
N ASN A 5 13.64 -17.64 -6.43
CA ASN A 5 12.86 -16.48 -6.88
C ASN A 5 11.67 -16.03 -6.02
N SER A 6 11.94 -15.50 -4.82
CA SER A 6 11.09 -14.40 -4.36
C SER A 6 11.33 -13.24 -5.32
N ILE A 7 10.33 -12.82 -6.09
CA ILE A 7 10.40 -11.64 -6.97
C ILE A 7 10.80 -10.39 -6.16
N PHE A 8 10.48 -10.41 -4.87
CA PHE A 8 10.86 -9.41 -3.87
C PHE A 8 12.05 -9.88 -3.02
N GLY A 9 12.95 -10.70 -3.60
CA GLY A 9 14.16 -11.25 -2.98
C GLY A 9 15.34 -10.27 -2.95
N GLY A 10 15.44 -9.43 -3.98
CA GLY A 10 16.48 -8.43 -4.17
C GLY A 10 16.16 -7.08 -3.51
N ARG A 11 16.66 -5.99 -4.10
CA ARG A 11 16.34 -4.63 -3.64
C ARG A 11 14.90 -4.26 -4.02
N VAL A 12 14.10 -3.87 -3.04
CA VAL A 12 12.68 -3.57 -3.22
C VAL A 12 12.40 -2.14 -2.82
N LEU A 13 11.72 -1.41 -3.69
CA LEU A 13 11.22 -0.07 -3.40
C LEU A 13 9.76 -0.12 -2.98
N ILE A 14 9.45 0.42 -1.81
CA ILE A 14 8.08 0.66 -1.35
C ILE A 14 7.73 2.10 -1.68
N CYS A 15 6.66 2.32 -2.42
CA CYS A 15 6.33 3.61 -3.00
C CYS A 15 4.92 4.04 -2.61
N ALA A 16 4.78 5.24 -2.04
CA ALA A 16 3.50 5.85 -1.71
C ALA A 16 3.49 7.33 -2.10
N PHE A 17 2.34 7.80 -2.60
CA PHE A 17 2.15 9.20 -2.97
C PHE A 17 0.90 9.75 -2.30
N GLU A 18 1.05 10.83 -1.55
CA GLU A 18 -0.05 11.64 -1.03
C GLU A 18 -0.88 12.22 -2.20
N GLY A 19 -2.15 12.48 -1.94
CA GLY A 19 -3.07 13.07 -2.93
C GLY A 19 -4.16 12.10 -3.34
N TRP A 20 -4.45 12.02 -4.65
CA TRP A 20 -5.62 11.28 -5.16
C TRP A 20 -5.55 9.76 -4.88
N ASN A 21 -4.34 9.22 -4.77
CA ASN A 21 -4.09 7.79 -4.59
C ASN A 21 -4.09 7.34 -3.11
N ASP A 22 -4.33 8.24 -2.17
CA ASP A 22 -4.04 8.03 -0.74
C ASP A 22 -5.22 8.39 0.16
N ALA A 23 -6.31 7.63 0.02
CA ALA A 23 -7.48 7.80 0.87
C ALA A 23 -7.12 7.73 2.36
N ALA A 24 -7.55 8.76 3.11
CA ALA A 24 -7.28 8.96 4.53
C ALA A 24 -5.79 8.83 4.89
N GLU A 25 -4.90 9.25 3.98
CA GLU A 25 -3.43 9.24 4.17
C GLU A 25 -2.84 7.86 4.52
N SER A 26 -3.58 6.79 4.25
CA SER A 26 -3.25 5.43 4.71
C SER A 26 -1.94 4.88 4.13
N ALA A 27 -1.67 5.12 2.84
CA ALA A 27 -0.49 4.66 2.15
C ALA A 27 0.75 5.50 2.49
N SER A 28 0.62 6.83 2.52
CA SER A 28 1.75 7.69 2.91
C SER A 28 2.11 7.49 4.39
N SER A 29 1.14 7.32 5.29
CA SER A 29 1.40 6.95 6.69
C SER A 29 2.14 5.60 6.80
N ALA A 30 1.74 4.59 6.02
CA ALA A 30 2.43 3.30 6.02
C ALA A 30 3.88 3.43 5.55
N ALA A 31 4.12 4.16 4.46
CA ALA A 31 5.47 4.41 3.96
C ALA A 31 6.34 5.21 4.95
N LYS A 32 5.77 6.19 5.67
CA LYS A 32 6.47 6.95 6.74
C LYS A 32 6.90 6.02 7.88
N LEU A 33 5.98 5.19 8.39
CA LEU A 33 6.29 4.22 9.45
C LEU A 33 7.37 3.21 9.03
N ILE A 34 7.30 2.70 7.80
CA ILE A 34 8.32 1.80 7.27
C ILE A 34 9.68 2.50 7.16
N SER A 35 9.69 3.75 6.68
CA SER A 35 10.91 4.57 6.61
C SER A 35 11.54 4.79 7.98
N GLU A 36 10.74 5.08 8.99
CA GLU A 36 11.19 5.23 10.38
C GLU A 36 11.72 3.92 10.95
N ALA A 37 10.99 2.81 10.76
CA ALA A 37 11.39 1.48 11.21
C ALA A 37 12.72 1.03 10.58
N LEU A 38 12.98 1.39 9.33
CA LEU A 38 14.21 1.11 8.59
C LEU A 38 15.32 2.15 8.81
N GLN A 39 15.04 3.18 9.61
CA GLN A 39 15.96 4.30 9.83
C GLN A 39 16.46 4.90 8.51
N CYS A 40 15.56 5.06 7.54
CA CYS A 40 15.95 5.47 6.20
C CYS A 40 16.56 6.88 6.20
N GLN A 41 17.47 7.10 5.26
CA GLN A 41 18.03 8.43 4.96
C GLN A 41 17.69 8.84 3.54
N VAL A 42 17.45 10.13 3.34
CA VAL A 42 17.20 10.71 2.02
C VAL A 42 18.45 10.54 1.15
N ALA A 43 18.27 9.85 0.03
CA ALA A 43 19.33 9.59 -0.95
C ALA A 43 19.19 10.44 -2.22
N ALA A 44 17.96 10.84 -2.57
CA ALA A 44 17.68 11.76 -3.66
C ALA A 44 16.30 12.40 -3.46
N GLU A 45 16.12 13.59 -4.01
CA GLU A 45 14.86 14.31 -4.05
C GLU A 45 14.69 14.92 -5.44
N VAL A 46 13.44 15.02 -5.90
CA VAL A 46 13.11 15.77 -7.10
C VAL A 46 13.12 17.28 -6.79
N ASP A 47 13.46 18.11 -7.77
CA ASP A 47 13.31 19.56 -7.61
C ASP A 47 11.82 19.94 -7.54
N PRO A 48 11.34 20.52 -6.43
CA PRO A 48 9.93 20.80 -6.28
C PRO A 48 9.41 21.90 -7.23
N GLU A 49 10.26 22.80 -7.72
CA GLU A 49 9.85 23.87 -8.63
C GLU A 49 9.38 23.34 -9.99
N ASP A 50 9.92 22.21 -10.43
CA ASP A 50 9.60 21.63 -11.73
C ASP A 50 8.21 20.98 -11.76
N TYR A 51 7.81 20.35 -10.65
CA TYR A 51 6.71 19.40 -10.63
C TYR A 51 5.49 19.85 -9.83
N TYR A 52 5.65 20.75 -8.86
CA TYR A 52 4.59 21.12 -7.92
C TYR A 52 4.04 22.52 -8.18
N ASP A 53 2.74 22.66 -7.96
CA ASP A 53 2.10 23.96 -7.89
C ASP A 53 1.92 24.36 -6.42
N PHE A 54 2.74 25.32 -5.98
CA PHE A 54 2.74 25.78 -4.59
C PHE A 54 1.48 26.55 -4.18
N GLN A 55 0.55 26.83 -5.10
CA GLN A 55 -0.78 27.32 -4.73
C GLN A 55 -1.70 26.20 -4.26
N PHE A 56 -1.57 25.00 -4.84
CA PHE A 56 -2.35 23.82 -4.47
C PHE A 56 -1.71 23.05 -3.33
N THR A 57 -0.39 22.81 -3.41
CA THR A 57 0.37 22.12 -2.37
C THR A 57 1.36 23.09 -1.75
N ARG A 58 0.97 23.70 -0.63
CA ARG A 58 1.76 24.77 0.00
C ARG A 58 2.94 24.21 0.81
N PRO A 59 4.09 24.88 0.81
CA PRO A 59 5.13 24.63 1.80
C PRO A 59 4.61 24.86 3.22
N SER A 60 5.09 24.07 4.17
CA SER A 60 4.76 24.20 5.59
C SER A 60 5.95 24.76 6.37
N VAL A 61 5.66 25.45 7.47
CA VAL A 61 6.68 25.89 8.43
C VAL A 61 6.53 25.09 9.71
N SER A 62 7.63 24.54 10.19
CA SER A 62 7.76 23.83 11.46
C SER A 62 8.87 24.47 12.30
N PHE A 63 9.11 23.90 13.48
CA PHE A 63 10.25 24.21 14.31
C PHE A 63 11.08 22.94 14.47
N ASP A 64 12.40 23.04 14.36
CA ASP A 64 13.30 21.94 14.62
C ASP A 64 13.46 21.68 16.14
N GLU A 65 14.27 20.69 16.52
CA GLU A 65 14.55 20.37 17.93
C GLU A 65 15.20 21.53 18.71
N SER A 66 15.85 22.47 18.01
CA SER A 66 16.46 23.67 18.60
C SER A 66 15.49 24.83 18.72
N GLY A 67 14.28 24.70 18.17
CA GLY A 67 13.26 25.75 18.12
C GLY A 67 13.47 26.75 16.98
N ASP A 68 14.34 26.47 16.02
CA ASP A 68 14.55 27.28 14.84
C ASP A 68 13.50 26.98 13.77
N ARG A 69 13.11 27.99 12.98
CA ARG A 69 12.09 27.82 11.93
C ARG A 69 12.66 27.00 10.78
N GLU A 70 11.96 25.94 10.43
CA GLU A 70 12.25 25.11 9.27
C GLU A 70 11.12 25.22 8.25
N LEU A 71 11.48 25.23 6.96
CA LEU A 71 10.52 25.28 5.85
C LEU A 71 10.59 23.96 5.08
N THR A 72 9.48 23.23 5.03
CA THR A 72 9.36 21.99 4.29
C THR A 72 8.58 22.24 3.01
N TRP A 73 9.21 21.93 1.87
CA TRP A 73 8.58 22.01 0.55
C TRP A 73 7.87 20.70 0.23
N PRO A 74 6.77 20.71 -0.52
CA PRO A 74 6.23 19.47 -1.08
C PRO A 74 7.24 18.88 -2.05
N GLY A 75 7.38 17.56 -2.06
CA GLY A 75 8.40 16.91 -2.87
C GLY A 75 8.19 15.41 -2.95
N THR A 76 9.12 14.75 -3.62
CA THR A 76 9.27 13.29 -3.60
C THR A 76 10.70 12.96 -3.22
N ALA A 77 10.86 12.18 -2.16
CA ALA A 77 12.14 11.76 -1.62
C ALA A 77 12.31 10.25 -1.79
N PHE A 78 13.44 9.86 -2.37
CA PHE A 78 13.92 8.49 -2.39
C PHE A 78 14.80 8.28 -1.15
N MET A 79 14.39 7.37 -0.29
CA MET A 79 15.04 7.09 0.98
C MET A 79 15.57 5.66 1.02
N ILE A 80 16.78 5.48 1.52
CA ILE A 80 17.46 4.17 1.62
C ILE A 80 17.56 3.74 3.07
N SER A 81 17.30 2.47 3.35
CA SER A 81 17.46 1.89 4.68
C SER A 81 18.91 1.99 5.16
N THR A 82 19.09 2.33 6.43
CA THR A 82 20.40 2.25 7.11
C THR A 82 20.46 1.13 8.13
N ASP A 83 19.45 0.26 8.13
CA ASP A 83 19.37 -0.92 8.99
C ASP A 83 20.56 -1.86 8.76
N LYS A 84 21.00 -2.52 9.82
CA LYS A 84 22.13 -3.47 9.78
C LYS A 84 21.69 -4.89 9.45
N ASP A 85 20.40 -5.18 9.54
CA ASP A 85 19.84 -6.45 9.12
C ASP A 85 19.92 -6.57 7.58
N PRO A 86 20.59 -7.61 7.04
CA PRO A 86 20.68 -7.83 5.59
C PRO A 86 19.32 -7.96 4.88
N ILE A 87 18.29 -8.43 5.58
CA ILE A 87 16.94 -8.57 5.04
C ILE A 87 16.24 -7.22 4.99
N LEU A 88 16.42 -6.37 6.00
CA LEU A 88 15.75 -5.06 6.07
C LEU A 88 16.46 -3.99 5.23
N SER A 89 17.79 -4.06 5.13
CA SER A 89 18.60 -3.12 4.35
C SER A 89 18.36 -3.17 2.83
N ARG A 90 17.69 -4.21 2.32
CA ARG A 90 17.30 -4.29 0.89
C ARG A 90 16.07 -3.44 0.55
N PHE A 91 15.34 -2.96 1.56
CA PHE A 91 14.17 -2.13 1.34
C PHE A 91 14.56 -0.66 1.23
N SER A 92 13.95 0.03 0.28
CA SER A 92 13.99 1.48 0.13
C SER A 92 12.56 2.02 0.11
N VAL A 93 12.40 3.30 0.40
CA VAL A 93 11.09 3.95 0.43
C VAL A 93 11.12 5.17 -0.50
N LEU A 94 10.16 5.26 -1.41
CA LEU A 94 9.87 6.48 -2.17
C LEU A 94 8.56 7.06 -1.62
N ILE A 95 8.65 8.24 -1.02
CA ILE A 95 7.47 8.95 -0.53
C ILE A 95 7.42 10.35 -1.10
N GLY A 96 6.23 10.81 -1.47
CA GLY A 96 6.06 12.18 -1.90
C GLY A 96 4.62 12.60 -2.06
N THR A 97 4.42 13.84 -2.46
CA THR A 97 3.13 14.31 -2.95
C THR A 97 3.03 14.04 -4.45
N GLU A 98 1.83 13.67 -4.94
CA GLU A 98 1.58 13.53 -6.37
C GLU A 98 1.92 14.83 -7.12
N PRO A 99 2.76 14.77 -8.19
CA PRO A 99 3.17 15.96 -8.92
C PRO A 99 1.98 16.62 -9.62
N ALA A 100 1.96 17.94 -9.75
CA ALA A 100 0.87 18.67 -10.40
C ALA A 100 1.04 18.76 -11.93
N ARG A 101 2.28 18.64 -12.43
CA ARG A 101 2.62 18.84 -13.85
C ARG A 101 3.81 17.98 -14.27
N ARG A 102 4.06 17.96 -15.58
CA ARG A 102 5.23 17.31 -16.20
C ARG A 102 5.41 15.82 -15.82
N TRP A 103 4.31 15.08 -15.64
CA TRP A 103 4.36 13.67 -15.21
C TRP A 103 5.30 12.80 -16.04
N LYS A 104 5.38 13.00 -17.36
CA LYS A 104 6.33 12.26 -18.21
C LYS A 104 7.79 12.47 -17.81
N SER A 105 8.17 13.72 -17.48
CA SER A 105 9.53 14.04 -17.02
C SER A 105 9.75 13.50 -15.61
N PHE A 106 8.77 13.69 -14.72
CA PHE A 106 8.80 13.15 -13.36
C PHE A 106 9.00 11.63 -13.35
N THR A 107 8.20 10.90 -14.13
CA THR A 107 8.32 9.44 -14.26
C THR A 107 9.70 9.02 -14.77
N ALA A 108 10.28 9.75 -15.72
CA ALA A 108 11.61 9.44 -16.23
C ALA A 108 12.70 9.68 -15.17
N GLU A 109 12.60 10.76 -14.40
CA GLU A 109 13.54 11.09 -13.33
C GLU A 109 13.45 10.06 -12.18
N ILE A 110 12.24 9.67 -11.77
CA ILE A 110 12.06 8.60 -10.78
C ILE A 110 12.60 7.27 -11.29
N LEU A 111 12.41 6.94 -12.57
CA LEU A 111 12.97 5.72 -13.17
C LEU A 111 14.50 5.73 -13.13
N GLU A 112 15.15 6.86 -13.43
CA GLU A 112 16.60 7.03 -13.30
C GLU A 112 17.06 6.81 -11.85
N MET A 113 16.36 7.38 -10.87
CA MET A 113 16.66 7.16 -9.44
C MET A 113 16.57 5.68 -9.03
N ILE A 114 15.61 4.94 -9.60
CA ILE A 114 15.36 3.51 -9.37
C ILE A 114 16.47 2.67 -10.01
N GLU A 115 16.84 2.95 -11.25
CA GLU A 115 17.89 2.25 -11.99
C GLU A 115 19.27 2.44 -11.36
N ASP A 116 19.61 3.68 -10.98
CA ASP A 116 20.89 4.02 -10.30
C ASP A 116 21.09 3.27 -8.97
N ARG A 117 19.99 2.86 -8.34
CA ARG A 117 19.97 2.15 -7.06
C ARG A 117 19.75 0.66 -7.21
N GLU A 118 19.74 0.15 -8.44
CA GLU A 118 19.59 -1.28 -8.76
C GLU A 118 18.35 -1.87 -8.10
N ILE A 119 17.24 -1.11 -8.05
CA ILE A 119 15.97 -1.62 -7.54
C ILE A 119 15.45 -2.69 -8.49
N GLU A 120 15.13 -3.86 -7.94
CA GLU A 120 14.72 -5.04 -8.71
C GLU A 120 13.21 -5.23 -8.74
N ALA A 121 12.48 -4.63 -7.80
CA ALA A 121 11.01 -4.67 -7.76
C ALA A 121 10.43 -3.45 -7.03
N VAL A 122 9.23 -3.05 -7.42
CA VAL A 122 8.51 -1.92 -6.79
C VAL A 122 7.15 -2.37 -6.26
N ILE A 123 6.82 -1.95 -5.05
CA ILE A 123 5.50 -2.15 -4.45
C ILE A 123 4.87 -0.77 -4.21
N PHE A 124 3.78 -0.50 -4.91
CA PHE A 124 2.97 0.69 -4.71
C PHE A 124 1.97 0.47 -3.58
N LEU A 125 1.87 1.44 -2.68
CA LEU A 125 0.82 1.52 -1.67
C LEU A 125 -0.17 2.61 -2.08
N GLY A 126 -1.46 2.31 -1.94
CA GLY A 126 -2.54 3.25 -2.18
C GLY A 126 -3.73 3.00 -1.25
N GLY A 127 -4.59 4.00 -1.14
CA GLY A 127 -5.88 3.93 -0.46
C GLY A 127 -6.97 4.46 -1.38
N MET A 128 -8.09 3.76 -1.44
CA MET A 128 -9.27 4.21 -2.21
C MET A 128 -10.51 4.23 -1.33
N LEU A 129 -11.38 5.22 -1.54
CA LEU A 129 -12.67 5.25 -0.89
C LEU A 129 -13.56 4.13 -1.47
N ALA A 130 -14.23 3.38 -0.59
CA ALA A 130 -15.01 2.22 -0.96
C ALA A 130 -16.29 2.09 -0.10
N ASP A 131 -17.23 1.30 -0.61
CA ASP A 131 -18.44 0.88 0.10
C ASP A 131 -18.12 -0.30 1.02
N THR A 132 -17.43 0.00 2.13
CA THR A 132 -17.02 -1.00 3.13
C THR A 132 -17.30 -0.50 4.54
N PRO A 133 -17.73 -1.37 5.47
CA PRO A 133 -17.97 -0.97 6.84
C PRO A 133 -16.65 -0.81 7.61
N HIS A 134 -16.56 0.22 8.45
CA HIS A 134 -15.41 0.45 9.32
C HIS A 134 -15.34 -0.55 10.48
N THR A 135 -16.42 -1.28 10.77
CA THR A 135 -16.56 -2.31 11.81
C THR A 135 -16.08 -3.71 11.38
N ARG A 136 -15.54 -3.85 10.16
CA ARG A 136 -14.94 -5.09 9.65
C ARG A 136 -13.45 -4.86 9.32
N PRO A 137 -12.65 -5.92 9.10
CA PRO A 137 -11.27 -5.77 8.63
C PRO A 137 -11.22 -5.00 7.31
N ILE A 138 -10.29 -4.04 7.20
CA ILE A 138 -10.05 -3.32 5.95
C ILE A 138 -9.47 -4.29 4.93
N THR A 139 -10.12 -4.40 3.76
CA THR A 139 -9.61 -5.23 2.67
C THR A 139 -8.49 -4.50 1.96
N VAL A 140 -7.38 -5.20 1.75
CA VAL A 140 -6.28 -4.75 0.89
C VAL A 140 -6.28 -5.60 -0.37
N ASN A 141 -6.51 -4.96 -1.52
CA ASN A 141 -6.46 -5.62 -2.81
C ASN A 141 -5.06 -5.51 -3.41
N ALA A 142 -4.48 -6.66 -3.76
CA ALA A 142 -3.19 -6.74 -4.43
C ALA A 142 -3.38 -7.02 -5.92
N THR A 143 -2.72 -6.24 -6.78
CA THR A 143 -2.77 -6.45 -8.23
C THR A 143 -1.40 -6.25 -8.87
N SER A 144 -1.19 -6.85 -10.05
CA SER A 144 0.01 -6.61 -10.84
C SER A 144 -0.22 -6.77 -12.35
N GLN A 145 0.38 -5.88 -13.14
CA GLN A 145 0.45 -6.02 -14.59
C GLN A 145 1.53 -7.04 -15.01
N ASN A 146 2.48 -7.36 -14.13
CA ASN A 146 3.53 -8.34 -14.38
C ASN A 146 3.03 -9.77 -14.20
N GLU A 147 3.20 -10.62 -15.22
CA GLU A 147 2.76 -12.02 -15.17
C GLU A 147 3.50 -12.83 -14.12
N LYS A 148 4.80 -12.63 -13.95
CA LYS A 148 5.59 -13.38 -12.97
C LYS A 148 5.13 -13.05 -11.55
N VAL A 149 4.88 -11.77 -11.26
CA VAL A 149 4.35 -11.32 -9.96
C VAL A 149 2.99 -11.97 -9.69
N ARG A 150 2.08 -11.94 -10.67
CA ARG A 150 0.77 -12.59 -10.53
C ARG A 150 0.87 -14.07 -10.20
N SER A 151 1.69 -14.82 -10.93
CA SER A 151 1.88 -16.25 -10.70
C SER A 151 2.55 -16.55 -9.35
N ALA A 152 3.52 -15.75 -8.93
CA ALA A 152 4.24 -15.96 -7.67
C ALA A 152 3.41 -15.62 -6.43
N MET A 153 2.59 -14.57 -6.51
CA MET A 153 1.81 -14.06 -5.37
C MET A 153 0.35 -14.53 -5.38
N ASN A 154 -0.08 -15.25 -6.42
CA ASN A 154 -1.47 -15.64 -6.66
C ASN A 154 -2.43 -14.43 -6.63
N ILE A 155 -2.10 -13.39 -7.40
CA ILE A 155 -2.88 -12.16 -7.50
C ILE A 155 -3.33 -11.89 -8.94
N GLU A 156 -4.35 -11.06 -9.08
CA GLU A 156 -4.96 -10.77 -10.37
C GLU A 156 -4.39 -9.52 -11.07
N ARG A 157 -4.73 -9.39 -12.35
CA ARG A 157 -4.44 -8.21 -13.14
C ARG A 157 -5.49 -7.15 -12.87
N SER A 158 -5.10 -5.88 -12.76
CA SER A 158 -6.08 -4.79 -12.74
C SER A 158 -6.74 -4.65 -14.11
N SER A 159 -8.07 -4.62 -14.13
CA SER A 159 -8.91 -4.38 -15.30
C SER A 159 -9.42 -2.93 -15.38
N TYR A 160 -8.93 -2.05 -14.50
CA TYR A 160 -9.40 -0.67 -14.42
C TYR A 160 -9.13 0.12 -15.70
N GLU A 161 -10.16 0.82 -16.19
CA GLU A 161 -10.07 1.78 -17.28
C GLU A 161 -10.70 3.10 -16.84
N GLY A 162 -9.94 4.19 -16.89
CA GLY A 162 -10.41 5.51 -16.45
C GLY A 162 -9.29 6.49 -16.15
N PRO A 163 -9.60 7.61 -15.48
CA PRO A 163 -8.60 8.54 -14.95
C PRO A 163 -7.66 7.84 -13.97
N VAL A 164 -6.38 8.18 -14.01
CA VAL A 164 -5.35 7.54 -13.19
C VAL A 164 -4.48 8.58 -12.48
N GLY A 165 -3.88 8.16 -11.36
CA GLY A 165 -2.85 8.91 -10.66
C GLY A 165 -1.43 8.60 -11.16
N ILE A 166 -0.44 9.21 -10.53
CA ILE A 166 0.98 9.07 -10.87
C ILE A 166 1.46 7.62 -10.77
N LEU A 167 0.93 6.83 -9.82
CA LEU A 167 1.27 5.42 -9.62
C LEU A 167 1.10 4.60 -10.91
N SER A 168 0.06 4.86 -11.70
CA SER A 168 -0.15 4.16 -12.97
C SER A 168 0.89 4.54 -14.02
N THR A 169 1.33 5.79 -14.06
CA THR A 169 2.38 6.21 -15.01
C THR A 169 3.73 5.61 -14.66
N LEU A 170 4.08 5.57 -13.37
CA LEU A 170 5.28 4.90 -12.87
C LEU A 170 5.21 3.40 -13.16
N GLY A 171 4.10 2.75 -12.83
CA GLY A 171 3.91 1.31 -13.06
C GLY A 171 4.07 0.92 -14.54
N ILE A 172 3.47 1.67 -15.46
CA ILE A 172 3.63 1.41 -16.91
C ILE A 172 5.08 1.59 -17.36
N ALA A 173 5.77 2.63 -16.89
CA ALA A 173 7.17 2.88 -17.24
C ALA A 173 8.11 1.80 -16.68
N LEU A 174 7.91 1.38 -15.43
CA LEU A 174 8.70 0.33 -14.78
C LEU A 174 8.52 -1.03 -15.46
N GLU A 175 7.27 -1.42 -15.78
CA GLU A 175 7.02 -2.65 -16.52
C GLU A 175 7.67 -2.62 -17.91
N ALA A 176 7.66 -1.47 -18.59
CA ALA A 176 8.36 -1.30 -19.87
C ALA A 176 9.89 -1.39 -19.74
N ALA A 177 10.44 -0.98 -18.60
CA ALA A 177 11.85 -1.14 -18.24
C ALA A 177 12.20 -2.56 -17.73
N GLY A 178 11.19 -3.44 -17.58
CA GLY A 178 11.39 -4.81 -17.09
C GLY A 178 11.51 -4.91 -15.56
N ILE A 179 11.18 -3.86 -14.83
CA ILE A 179 11.15 -3.84 -13.36
C ILE A 179 9.74 -4.26 -12.90
N PRO A 180 9.57 -5.45 -12.29
CA PRO A 180 8.27 -5.93 -11.85
C PRO A 180 7.65 -5.04 -10.78
N THR A 181 6.35 -4.79 -10.91
CA THR A 181 5.57 -3.97 -9.98
C THR A 181 4.41 -4.74 -9.35
N MET A 182 4.03 -4.33 -8.15
CA MET A 182 2.80 -4.76 -7.47
C MET A 182 2.14 -3.55 -6.84
N ALA A 183 0.81 -3.51 -6.79
CA ALA A 183 0.07 -2.44 -6.13
C ALA A 183 -0.86 -3.01 -5.06
N LEU A 184 -0.80 -2.44 -3.86
CA LEU A 184 -1.65 -2.74 -2.71
C LEU A 184 -2.59 -1.56 -2.48
N TRP A 185 -3.90 -1.82 -2.44
CA TRP A 185 -4.92 -0.79 -2.26
C TRP A 185 -5.82 -1.10 -1.08
N ALA A 186 -5.78 -0.24 -0.05
CA ALA A 186 -6.73 -0.29 1.07
C ALA A 186 -8.09 0.26 0.67
N ALA A 187 -9.15 -0.50 0.94
CA ALA A 187 -10.53 -0.06 0.80
C ALA A 187 -10.94 0.73 2.05
N VAL A 188 -10.89 2.06 1.98
CA VAL A 188 -11.22 2.96 3.08
C VAL A 188 -12.72 3.30 3.05
N PRO A 189 -13.47 3.17 4.16
CA PRO A 189 -14.87 3.56 4.21
C PRO A 189 -15.08 5.03 3.79
N HIS A 190 -15.86 5.27 2.75
CA HIS A 190 -16.00 6.62 2.15
C HIS A 190 -16.66 7.66 3.07
N TYR A 191 -17.44 7.22 4.08
CA TYR A 191 -18.10 8.10 5.03
C TYR A 191 -17.17 8.55 6.18
N VAL A 192 -15.97 7.98 6.27
CA VAL A 192 -15.00 8.38 7.30
C VAL A 192 -14.11 9.49 6.75
N HIS A 193 -14.26 10.67 7.32
CA HIS A 193 -13.53 11.87 6.90
C HIS A 193 -12.33 12.20 7.82
N ASN A 194 -12.12 11.40 8.87
CA ASN A 194 -11.01 11.58 9.81
C ASN A 194 -9.73 11.02 9.17
N SER A 195 -8.99 11.89 8.49
CA SER A 195 -7.62 11.64 8.04
C SER A 195 -6.64 12.00 9.15
N PRO A 196 -5.59 11.19 9.40
CA PRO A 196 -5.30 9.89 8.77
C PRO A 196 -6.19 8.75 9.30
N SER A 197 -6.25 7.62 8.60
CA SER A 197 -6.89 6.37 9.07
C SER A 197 -5.86 5.34 9.55
N PRO A 198 -5.59 5.21 10.86
CA PRO A 198 -4.63 4.25 11.40
C PRO A 198 -5.01 2.80 11.09
N LYS A 199 -6.32 2.50 11.04
CA LYS A 199 -6.83 1.16 10.71
C LYS A 199 -6.50 0.75 9.28
N ALA A 200 -6.61 1.67 8.31
CA ALA A 200 -6.24 1.41 6.92
C ALA A 200 -4.71 1.29 6.76
N THR A 201 -3.94 2.14 7.44
CA THR A 201 -2.47 2.05 7.52
C THR A 201 -2.02 0.69 8.05
N LEU A 202 -2.63 0.24 9.16
CA LEU A 202 -2.34 -1.06 9.78
C LEU A 202 -2.62 -2.23 8.82
N ALA A 203 -3.72 -2.17 8.07
CA ALA A 203 -4.07 -3.19 7.09
C ALA A 203 -3.06 -3.25 5.93
N LEU A 204 -2.61 -2.09 5.42
CA LEU A 204 -1.56 -2.04 4.40
C LEU A 204 -0.24 -2.63 4.90
N MET A 205 0.18 -2.25 6.11
CA MET A 205 1.39 -2.79 6.73
C MET A 205 1.30 -4.31 6.90
N ALA A 206 0.20 -4.81 7.44
CA ALA A 206 0.00 -6.24 7.67
C ALA A 206 0.05 -7.04 6.36
N GLU A 207 -0.61 -6.58 5.29
CA GLU A 207 -0.59 -7.28 4.00
C GLU A 207 0.79 -7.20 3.34
N LEU A 208 1.47 -6.04 3.42
CA LEU A 208 2.83 -5.87 2.90
C LEU A 208 3.83 -6.80 3.62
N GLU A 209 3.80 -6.83 4.95
CA GLU A 209 4.64 -7.70 5.79
C GLU A 209 4.44 -9.17 5.48
N LYS A 210 3.18 -9.60 5.36
CA LYS A 210 2.81 -10.96 4.96
C LYS A 210 3.37 -11.32 3.58
N MET A 211 3.30 -10.41 2.61
CA MET A 211 3.82 -10.63 1.26
C MET A 211 5.35 -10.66 1.20
N LEU A 212 6.01 -9.82 1.99
CA LEU A 212 7.47 -9.72 2.02
C LEU A 212 8.13 -10.75 2.95
N GLY A 213 7.37 -11.36 3.86
CA GLY A 213 7.88 -12.28 4.87
C GLY A 213 8.75 -11.60 5.92
N VAL A 214 8.48 -10.31 6.21
CA VAL A 214 9.23 -9.49 7.18
C VAL A 214 8.25 -8.78 8.11
N SER A 215 8.76 -8.16 9.17
CA SER A 215 7.96 -7.32 10.07
C SER A 215 8.68 -6.01 10.29
N PHE A 216 7.94 -4.91 10.23
CA PHE A 216 8.41 -3.57 10.55
C PHE A 216 7.88 -3.17 11.94
N SER A 217 8.58 -2.27 12.61
CA SER A 217 8.06 -1.71 13.86
C SER A 217 6.81 -0.87 13.57
N GLN A 218 5.71 -1.16 14.27
CA GLN A 218 4.41 -0.48 14.08
C GLN A 218 4.07 0.47 15.24
N GLY A 219 4.92 0.57 16.27
CA GLY A 219 4.68 1.41 17.43
C GLY A 219 3.34 1.12 18.11
N ASP A 220 2.53 2.16 18.30
CA ASP A 220 1.19 2.17 18.89
C ASP A 220 0.07 2.14 17.84
N LEU A 221 0.38 1.85 16.57
CA LEU A 221 -0.58 1.92 15.45
C LEU A 221 -1.83 1.07 15.69
N ALA A 222 -1.70 -0.09 16.34
CA ALA A 222 -2.83 -0.96 16.67
C ALA A 222 -3.78 -0.30 17.70
N ASP A 223 -3.24 0.38 18.69
CA ASP A 223 -4.03 1.10 19.69
C ASP A 223 -4.72 2.31 19.02
N GLN A 224 -4.00 3.06 18.17
CA GLN A 224 -4.58 4.15 17.39
C GLN A 224 -5.71 3.69 16.46
N ALA A 225 -5.57 2.52 15.84
CA ALA A 225 -6.62 1.94 15.00
C ALA A 225 -7.88 1.59 15.79
N PHE A 226 -7.72 1.05 17.01
CA PHE A 226 -8.81 0.74 17.91
C PHE A 226 -9.53 2.01 18.41
N GLU A 227 -8.77 3.04 18.81
CA GLU A 227 -9.34 4.33 19.21
C GLU A 227 -10.09 5.02 18.07
N TRP A 228 -9.53 4.96 16.86
CA TRP A 228 -10.16 5.51 15.65
C TRP A 228 -11.49 4.82 15.35
N GLU A 229 -11.54 3.48 15.42
CA GLU A 229 -12.79 2.71 15.20
C GLU A 229 -13.87 3.11 16.19
N ARG A 230 -13.52 3.15 17.49
CA ARG A 230 -14.45 3.58 18.54
C ARG A 230 -14.95 5.02 18.34
N GLY A 231 -14.08 5.92 17.88
CA GLY A 231 -14.48 7.29 17.58
C GLY A 231 -15.53 7.38 16.47
N ILE A 232 -15.48 6.48 15.49
CA ILE A 232 -16.49 6.42 14.42
C ILE A 232 -17.77 5.75 14.92
N ASP A 233 -17.66 4.69 15.73
CA ASP A 233 -18.82 4.05 16.37
C ASP A 233 -19.64 5.08 17.16
N GLU A 234 -18.98 5.91 17.97
CA GLU A 234 -19.64 6.96 18.76
C GLU A 234 -20.34 8.01 17.88
N ILE A 235 -19.81 8.33 16.70
CA ILE A 235 -20.47 9.23 15.74
C ILE A 235 -21.67 8.54 15.10
N ALA A 236 -21.50 7.29 14.67
CA ALA A 236 -22.54 6.50 14.01
C ALA A 236 -23.73 6.22 14.94
N GLU A 237 -23.49 5.96 16.23
CA GLU A 237 -24.56 5.74 17.22
C GLU A 237 -25.49 6.95 17.39
N ASN A 238 -25.00 8.16 17.09
CA ASN A 238 -25.77 9.39 17.18
C ASN A 238 -26.50 9.77 15.87
N ASP A 239 -26.34 8.98 14.81
CA ASP A 239 -26.92 9.21 13.49
C ASP A 239 -27.60 7.93 12.97
N GLU A 240 -28.94 7.87 13.08
CA GLU A 240 -29.74 6.70 12.66
C GLU A 240 -29.59 6.37 11.17
N GLU A 241 -29.37 7.37 10.30
CA GLU A 241 -29.20 7.16 8.87
C GLU A 241 -27.84 6.52 8.60
N MET A 242 -26.79 7.03 9.22
CA MET A 242 -25.44 6.47 9.14
C MET A 242 -25.39 5.05 9.70
N ALA A 243 -25.99 4.80 10.87
CA ALA A 243 -26.06 3.48 11.48
C ALA A 243 -26.78 2.46 10.57
N GLY A 244 -27.93 2.85 10.00
CA GLY A 244 -28.66 1.99 9.06
C GLY A 244 -27.86 1.67 7.80
N TYR A 245 -27.11 2.66 7.28
CA TYR A 245 -26.24 2.46 6.14
C TYR A 245 -25.06 1.53 6.43
N ILE A 246 -24.40 1.69 7.59
CA ILE A 246 -23.31 0.80 8.03
C ILE A 246 -23.81 -0.64 8.15
N GLN A 247 -24.98 -0.87 8.75
CA GLN A 247 -25.56 -2.22 8.85
C GLN A 247 -25.81 -2.86 7.48
N GLN A 248 -26.20 -2.07 6.47
CA GLN A 248 -26.34 -2.57 5.11
C GLN A 248 -24.98 -3.00 4.53
N LEU A 249 -23.93 -2.19 4.72
CA LEU A 249 -22.57 -2.52 4.28
C LEU A 249 -22.01 -3.76 4.98
N GLU A 250 -22.24 -3.90 6.29
CA GLU A 250 -21.89 -5.09 7.06
C GLU A 250 -22.56 -6.34 6.50
N LYS A 251 -23.87 -6.27 6.25
CA LYS A 251 -24.61 -7.41 5.69
C LYS A 251 -24.05 -7.83 4.32
N THR A 252 -23.83 -6.88 3.42
CA THR A 252 -23.26 -7.17 2.09
C THR A 252 -21.86 -7.76 2.22
N ARG A 253 -21.06 -7.29 3.17
CA ARG A 253 -19.71 -7.79 3.41
C ARG A 253 -19.71 -9.22 3.96
N ASP A 254 -20.53 -9.48 4.97
CA ASP A 254 -20.61 -10.78 5.64
C ASP A 254 -21.17 -11.85 4.70
N GLU A 255 -22.12 -11.50 3.83
CA GLU A 255 -22.63 -12.39 2.76
C GLU A 255 -21.52 -12.79 1.78
N PHE A 256 -20.72 -11.82 1.31
CA PHE A 256 -19.60 -12.08 0.40
C PHE A 256 -18.52 -12.97 1.03
N GLU A 257 -18.13 -12.71 2.29
CA GLU A 257 -17.14 -13.54 2.99
C GLU A 257 -17.64 -14.97 3.24
N SER A 258 -18.94 -15.14 3.52
CA SER A 258 -19.55 -16.46 3.69
C SER A 258 -19.52 -17.29 2.40
N GLU A 259 -19.83 -16.66 1.26
CA GLU A 259 -19.77 -17.31 -0.06
C GLU A 259 -18.32 -17.69 -0.43
N ALA A 260 -17.37 -16.78 -0.23
CA ALA A 260 -15.95 -17.03 -0.49
C ALA A 260 -15.40 -18.18 0.37
N ALA A 261 -15.69 -18.18 1.67
CA ALA A 261 -15.29 -19.25 2.58
C ALA A 261 -15.91 -20.61 2.21
N SER A 262 -17.16 -20.61 1.72
CA SER A 262 -17.82 -21.83 1.22
C SER A 262 -17.14 -22.34 -0.06
N GLY A 263 -16.81 -21.45 -1.01
CA GLY A 263 -16.08 -21.81 -2.23
C GLY A 263 -14.70 -22.40 -1.94
N GLU A 264 -13.93 -21.78 -1.05
CA GLU A 264 -12.63 -22.29 -0.62
C GLU A 264 -12.73 -23.65 0.09
N ALA A 265 -13.76 -23.85 0.92
CA ALA A 265 -13.98 -25.13 1.59
C ALA A 265 -14.27 -26.26 0.59
N ILE A 266 -15.11 -25.98 -0.42
CA ILE A 266 -15.43 -26.93 -1.49
C ILE A 266 -14.18 -27.23 -2.34
N ALA A 267 -13.40 -26.20 -2.70
CA ALA A 267 -12.15 -26.39 -3.45
C ALA A 267 -11.14 -27.25 -2.67
N ARG A 268 -10.99 -27.02 -1.37
CA ARG A 268 -10.11 -27.80 -0.48
C ARG A 268 -10.56 -29.25 -0.31
N GLU A 269 -11.87 -29.52 -0.30
CA GLU A 269 -12.40 -30.89 -0.30
C GLU A 269 -12.18 -31.59 -1.64
N LEU A 270 -12.34 -30.88 -2.76
CA LEU A 270 -12.09 -31.39 -4.10
C LEU A 270 -10.61 -31.76 -4.30
N GLU A 271 -9.67 -30.91 -3.85
CA GLU A 271 -8.24 -31.19 -3.89
C GLU A 271 -7.88 -32.43 -3.06
N LYS A 272 -8.45 -32.59 -1.87
CA LYS A 272 -8.26 -33.79 -1.04
C LYS A 272 -8.83 -35.05 -1.70
N PHE A 273 -9.97 -34.94 -2.38
CA PHE A 273 -10.57 -36.04 -3.12
C PHE A 273 -9.69 -36.48 -4.29
N LEU A 274 -9.21 -35.54 -5.10
CA LEU A 274 -8.30 -35.83 -6.23
C LEU A 274 -6.98 -36.46 -5.77
N GLN A 275 -6.39 -35.98 -4.67
CA GLN A 275 -5.19 -36.60 -4.08
C GLN A 275 -5.43 -38.01 -3.52
N SER A 276 -6.68 -38.35 -3.18
CA SER A 276 -7.05 -39.69 -2.70
C SER A 276 -7.27 -40.70 -3.83
N GLU A 277 -7.61 -40.25 -5.03
CA GLU A 277 -7.78 -41.10 -6.22
C GLU A 277 -6.47 -41.36 -6.98
N GLU A 278 -5.42 -40.54 -6.79
CA GLU A 278 -4.10 -40.72 -7.41
C GLU A 278 -3.21 -41.80 -6.73
N LYS A 279 -3.66 -42.44 -5.64
CA LYS A 279 -2.95 -43.60 -5.07
C LYS A 279 -3.32 -44.87 -5.83
N PRO A 280 -2.40 -45.48 -6.63
CA PRO A 280 -2.67 -46.80 -7.20
C PRO A 280 -2.74 -47.83 -6.07
N PRO A 281 -3.52 -48.92 -6.23
CA PRO A 281 -3.50 -50.01 -5.26
C PRO A 281 -2.09 -50.59 -5.18
N GLU A 282 -1.51 -50.59 -3.98
CA GLU A 282 -0.27 -51.34 -3.68
C GLU A 282 -0.55 -52.84 -3.90
N ASN A 283 0.10 -53.42 -4.91
CA ASN A 283 0.25 -54.88 -5.07
C ASN A 283 1.69 -55.27 -4.72
#